data_AF-A0AAV0YXM4-F1
#
_entry.id   AF-A0AAV0YXM4-F1
#
_cell.length_a   1.000
_cell.length_b   1.000
_cell.length_c   1.000
_cell.angle_alpha   90.00
_cell.angle_beta   90.00
_cell.angle_gamma   90.00
#
_symmetry.space_group_name_H-M   'P 1'
#
loop_
_entity.id
_entity.type
_entity.pdbx_description
1 polymer ?
#
loop_
_entity_poly.entity_id
_entity_poly.type
_entity_poly.pdbx_seq_one_letter_code
_entity_poly.pdbx_strand_id
1 'polypeptide(L)'
;MPDYYLDKAIKTGLFDYVFVQFYNNPPCQYNIATSDATLLLQSWNAWTSLVLPNNTVFLGLPASPNAAPSGGYIPPIDLITKIKVYLIKSALQFVTQVSEAIAASVSTALNALLPN
;
A
#
# COMPACT_ATOMS: atom_id res chain seq x y z
N MET A 1 6.66 7.19 -10.03
CA MET A 1 7.36 6.39 -11.07
C MET A 1 7.81 5.09 -10.40
N PRO A 2 7.67 3.93 -11.05
CA PRO A 2 8.20 2.67 -10.51
C PRO A 2 9.67 2.81 -10.13
N ASP A 3 10.09 2.03 -9.14
CA ASP A 3 11.50 1.90 -8.82
C ASP A 3 12.29 1.64 -10.12
N TYR A 4 13.41 2.34 -10.27
CA TYR A 4 14.26 2.30 -11.46
C TYR A 4 14.61 0.87 -11.89
N TYR A 5 14.77 -0.05 -10.93
CA TYR A 5 15.12 -1.44 -11.18
C TYR A 5 13.91 -2.30 -11.58
N LEU A 6 12.72 -1.97 -11.11
CA LEU A 6 11.50 -2.74 -11.39
C LEU A 6 10.75 -2.23 -12.63
N ASP A 7 10.95 -0.99 -13.07
CA ASP A 7 10.27 -0.41 -14.24
C ASP A 7 10.42 -1.28 -15.50
N LYS A 8 11.65 -1.72 -15.79
CA LYS A 8 11.92 -2.62 -16.93
C LYS A 8 11.24 -3.96 -16.80
N ALA A 9 11.24 -4.53 -15.59
CA ALA A 9 10.65 -5.84 -15.32
C ALA A 9 9.11 -5.80 -15.42
N ILE A 10 8.48 -4.75 -14.88
CA ILE A 10 7.01 -4.55 -14.96
C ILE A 10 6.55 -4.44 -16.41
N LYS A 11 7.29 -3.69 -17.23
CA LYS A 11 6.99 -3.52 -18.66
C LYS A 11 7.11 -4.79 -19.50
N THR A 12 7.74 -5.86 -18.98
CA THR A 12 7.77 -7.16 -19.68
C THR A 12 6.41 -7.85 -19.74
N GLY A 13 5.47 -7.48 -18.87
CA GLY A 13 4.17 -8.15 -18.78
C GLY A 13 4.20 -9.52 -18.12
N LEU A 14 5.33 -9.92 -17.53
CA LEU A 14 5.50 -11.25 -16.89
C LEU A 14 4.89 -11.35 -15.48
N PHE A 15 4.46 -10.24 -14.89
CA PHE A 15 3.83 -10.23 -13.56
C PHE A 15 2.31 -10.20 -13.68
N ASP A 16 1.62 -11.20 -13.13
CA ASP A 16 0.16 -11.16 -13.02
C ASP A 16 -0.29 -10.12 -11.98
N TYR A 17 0.50 -9.94 -10.91
CA TYR A 17 0.18 -9.10 -9.76
C TYR A 17 1.34 -8.19 -9.37
N VAL A 18 1.04 -6.91 -9.16
CA VAL A 18 2.01 -5.88 -8.75
C VAL A 18 1.52 -5.20 -7.48
N PHE A 19 2.23 -5.40 -6.37
CA PHE A 19 1.94 -4.75 -5.09
C PHE A 19 2.83 -3.53 -4.92
N VAL A 20 2.24 -2.34 -5.03
CA VAL A 20 2.99 -1.09 -4.92
C VAL A 20 2.91 -0.58 -3.48
N GLN A 21 4.05 -0.32 -2.86
CA GLN A 21 4.14 0.26 -1.52
C GLN A 21 3.86 1.77 -1.56
N PHE A 22 2.73 2.22 -1.00
CA PHE A 22 2.33 3.64 -0.93
C PHE A 22 2.54 4.24 0.48
N TYR A 23 3.54 3.75 1.21
CA TYR A 23 3.90 4.18 2.56
C TYR A 23 5.41 4.17 2.76
N ASN A 24 5.90 4.84 3.81
CA ASN A 24 7.32 5.13 4.02
C ASN A 24 8.02 5.79 2.81
N ASN A 25 7.26 6.49 1.97
CA ASN A 25 7.73 7.13 0.76
C ASN A 25 6.97 8.46 0.54
N PRO A 26 7.44 9.58 1.15
CA PRO A 26 6.76 10.88 1.14
C PRO A 26 6.28 11.38 -0.24
N PRO A 27 7.03 11.21 -1.35
CA PRO A 27 6.60 11.67 -2.68
C PRO A 27 5.37 10.97 -3.26
N CYS A 28 4.94 9.84 -2.70
CA CYS A 28 3.83 9.06 -3.24
C CYS A 28 2.87 8.51 -2.20
N GLN A 29 2.94 8.95 -0.94
CA GLN A 29 2.08 8.46 0.12
C GLN A 29 0.97 9.44 0.48
N TYR A 30 -0.02 8.96 1.23
CA TYR A 30 -1.04 9.80 1.84
C TYR A 30 -0.43 10.62 2.99
N ASN A 31 -0.79 11.91 3.07
CA ASN A 31 -0.37 12.79 4.15
C ASN A 31 -1.47 12.87 5.21
N ILE A 32 -1.25 12.17 6.32
CA ILE A 32 -2.19 12.16 7.46
C ILE A 32 -2.26 13.50 8.19
N ALA A 33 -1.17 14.27 8.23
CA ALA A 33 -1.13 15.55 8.94
C ALA A 33 -2.00 16.61 8.26
N THR A 34 -2.09 16.57 6.92
CA THR A 34 -2.93 17.49 6.14
C THR A 34 -4.20 16.83 5.60
N SER A 35 -4.39 15.55 5.86
CA SER A 35 -5.53 14.78 5.37
C SER A 35 -5.62 14.76 3.83
N ASP A 36 -4.47 14.67 3.16
CA ASP A 36 -4.31 14.86 1.71
C ASP A 36 -3.84 13.57 0.99
N ALA A 37 -4.57 13.20 -0.07
CA ALA A 37 -4.31 12.03 -0.90
C ALA A 37 -3.67 12.38 -2.27
N THR A 38 -3.39 13.65 -2.56
CA THR A 38 -2.98 14.14 -3.89
C THR A 38 -1.78 13.39 -4.45
N LEU A 39 -0.70 13.27 -3.67
CA LEU A 39 0.53 12.58 -4.10
C LEU A 39 0.33 11.08 -4.33
N LEU A 40 -0.46 10.44 -3.47
CA LEU A 40 -0.84 9.03 -3.63
C LEU A 40 -1.62 8.82 -4.92
N LEU A 41 -2.64 9.63 -5.19
CA LEU A 41 -3.48 9.51 -6.38
C LEU A 41 -2.71 9.80 -7.67
N GLN A 42 -1.81 10.79 -7.65
CA GLN A 42 -0.92 11.06 -8.78
C GLN A 42 -0.01 9.87 -9.07
N SER A 43 0.58 9.28 -8.03
CA SER A 43 1.41 8.09 -8.17
C SER A 43 0.61 6.88 -8.65
N TRP A 44 -0.60 6.66 -8.11
CA TRP A 44 -1.51 5.60 -8.55
C TRP A 44 -1.84 5.70 -10.05
N ASN A 45 -2.15 6.91 -10.54
CA ASN A 45 -2.42 7.13 -11.97
C ASN A 45 -1.20 6.83 -12.83
N ALA A 46 0.01 7.21 -12.38
CA ALA A 46 1.23 6.88 -13.08
C ALA A 46 1.45 5.35 -13.14
N TRP A 47 1.25 4.64 -12.04
CA TRP A 47 1.39 3.18 -11.98
C TRP A 47 0.39 2.45 -12.88
N THR A 48 -0.88 2.83 -12.80
CA THR A 48 -1.94 2.20 -13.62
C THR A 48 -1.80 2.50 -15.11
N SER A 49 -1.16 3.61 -15.49
CA SER A 49 -0.86 3.91 -16.90
C SER A 49 0.29 3.08 -17.50
N LEU A 50 1.14 2.49 -16.66
CA LEU A 50 2.35 1.76 -17.08
C LEU A 50 2.13 0.25 -17.18
N VAL A 51 1.10 -0.28 -16.54
CA VAL A 51 0.82 -1.72 -16.51
C VAL A 51 0.04 -2.17 -17.73
N LEU A 52 0.34 -3.38 -18.21
CA LEU A 52 -0.37 -3.99 -19.33
C LEU A 52 -1.77 -4.48 -18.90
N PRO A 53 -2.70 -4.68 -19.84
CA PRO A 53 -4.09 -5.05 -19.53
C PRO A 53 -4.27 -6.35 -18.73
N ASN A 54 -3.28 -7.24 -18.76
CA ASN A 54 -3.28 -8.51 -18.03
C ASN A 54 -2.69 -8.42 -16.61
N ASN A 55 -2.08 -7.29 -16.25
CA ASN A 55 -1.49 -7.08 -14.92
C ASN A 55 -2.54 -6.47 -13.99
N THR A 56 -2.60 -6.96 -12.75
CA THR A 56 -3.39 -6.35 -11.68
C THR A 56 -2.48 -5.59 -10.73
N VAL A 57 -2.78 -4.31 -10.49
CA VAL A 57 -2.03 -3.45 -9.55
C VAL A 57 -2.79 -3.32 -8.24
N PHE A 58 -2.09 -3.54 -7.14
CA PHE A 58 -2.63 -3.41 -5.79
C PHE A 58 -1.99 -2.25 -5.03
N LEU A 59 -2.83 -1.57 -4.27
CA LEU A 59 -2.46 -0.50 -3.36
C LEU A 59 -1.95 -1.10 -2.04
N GLY A 60 -0.64 -1.15 -1.85
CA GLY A 60 -0.01 -1.59 -0.61
C GLY A 60 -0.08 -0.48 0.44
N LEU A 61 -0.84 -0.72 1.50
CA LEU A 61 -1.07 0.21 2.62
C LEU A 61 -0.64 -0.42 3.96
N PRO A 62 -0.19 0.41 4.92
CA PRO A 62 0.11 -0.05 6.26
C PRO A 62 -1.20 -0.22 7.04
N ALA A 63 -1.28 -1.28 7.87
CA ALA A 63 -2.47 -1.60 8.65
C ALA A 63 -2.62 -0.71 9.89
N SER A 64 -1.55 -0.04 10.32
CA SER A 64 -1.55 0.89 11.45
C SER A 64 -0.59 2.06 11.20
N PRO A 65 -0.68 3.15 11.98
CA PRO A 65 0.34 4.21 11.97
C PRO A 65 1.75 3.71 12.29
N ASN A 66 1.87 2.71 13.18
CA ASN A 66 3.16 2.19 13.63
C ASN A 66 3.82 1.28 12.58
N ALA A 67 3.03 0.67 11.70
CA ALA A 67 3.53 -0.16 10.59
C ALA A 67 4.28 0.66 9.53
N ALA A 68 4.09 1.97 9.51
CA ALA A 68 4.79 2.89 8.62
C ALA A 68 5.26 4.14 9.38
N PRO A 69 6.38 4.04 10.14
CA PRO A 69 6.89 5.14 10.96
C PRO A 69 7.22 6.40 10.15
N SER A 70 7.49 6.28 8.84
CA SER A 70 7.76 7.40 7.94
C SER A 70 6.50 7.90 7.22
N GLY A 71 5.32 7.43 7.61
CA GLY A 71 4.00 7.88 7.15
C GLY A 71 3.39 7.04 6.03
N GLY A 72 2.21 7.46 5.58
CA GLY A 72 1.40 6.74 4.58
C GLY A 72 0.26 5.89 5.16
N TYR A 73 0.08 5.89 6.48
CA TYR A 73 -1.15 5.35 7.08
C TYR A 73 -2.35 6.21 6.72
N ILE A 74 -3.43 5.53 6.31
CA ILE A 74 -4.67 6.15 5.86
C ILE A 74 -5.77 5.73 6.83
N PRO A 75 -6.40 6.68 7.54
CA PRO A 75 -7.57 6.36 8.35
C PRO A 75 -8.66 5.69 7.51
N PRO A 76 -9.37 4.68 8.01
CA PRO A 76 -10.39 3.96 7.24
C PRO A 76 -11.46 4.88 6.63
N ILE A 77 -11.85 5.94 7.33
CA ILE A 77 -12.82 6.92 6.83
C ILE A 77 -12.29 7.67 5.60
N ASP A 78 -11.03 8.06 5.60
CA ASP A 78 -10.39 8.77 4.50
C ASP A 78 -10.13 7.83 3.32
N LEU A 79 -9.78 6.57 3.59
CA LEU A 79 -9.64 5.55 2.56
C LEU A 79 -10.97 5.36 1.78
N ILE A 80 -12.10 5.33 2.49
CA ILE A 80 -13.42 5.17 1.89
C ILE A 80 -13.86 6.44 1.17
N THR A 81 -13.71 7.61 1.78
CA THR A 81 -14.28 8.86 1.27
C THR A 81 -13.42 9.53 0.21
N LYS A 82 -12.09 9.43 0.30
CA LYS A 82 -11.15 10.18 -0.55
C LYS A 82 -10.41 9.31 -1.56
N ILE A 83 -10.31 8.01 -1.34
CA ILE A 83 -9.49 7.14 -2.19
C ILE A 83 -10.37 6.19 -2.99
N LYS A 84 -11.31 5.49 -2.35
CA LYS A 84 -12.19 4.52 -3.02
C LYS A 84 -12.85 5.10 -4.27
N VAL A 85 -13.29 6.36 -4.24
CA VAL A 85 -13.96 7.05 -5.36
C VAL A 85 -13.09 7.14 -6.62
N TYR A 86 -11.77 7.26 -6.47
CA TYR A 86 -10.84 7.37 -7.58
C TYR A 86 -10.40 6.01 -8.13
N LEU A 87 -10.47 4.96 -7.32
CA LEU A 87 -9.96 3.66 -7.68
C LEU A 87 -10.99 2.75 -8.39
N ILE A 88 -12.28 3.09 -8.42
CA ILE A 88 -13.37 2.28 -9.01
C ILE A 88 -13.21 2.04 -10.53
N LYS A 89 -12.31 2.76 -11.22
CA LYS A 89 -11.96 2.51 -12.63
C LYS A 89 -11.03 1.31 -12.84
N SER A 90 -10.44 0.77 -11.78
CA SER A 90 -9.44 -0.29 -11.79
C SER A 90 -9.73 -1.24 -10.63
N ALA A 91 -9.98 -2.53 -10.91
CA ALA A 91 -10.45 -3.50 -9.92
C ALA A 91 -9.58 -3.47 -8.64
N LEU A 92 -10.24 -3.22 -7.50
CA LEU A 92 -9.59 -3.08 -6.20
C LEU A 92 -9.49 -4.43 -5.50
N GLN A 93 -8.29 -4.86 -5.15
CA GLN A 93 -8.11 -5.79 -4.03
C GLN A 93 -7.12 -5.17 -3.06
N PHE A 94 -7.59 -4.91 -1.84
CA PHE A 94 -6.73 -4.45 -0.77
C PHE A 94 -5.92 -5.64 -0.26
N VAL A 95 -4.59 -5.54 -0.29
CA VAL A 95 -3.74 -6.41 0.52
C VAL A 95 -3.15 -5.55 1.62
N THR A 96 -3.79 -5.61 2.79
CA THR A 96 -3.17 -5.16 4.03
C THR A 96 -2.03 -6.11 4.34
N GLN A 97 -0.82 -5.58 4.57
CA GLN A 97 0.23 -6.43 5.10
C GLN A 97 -0.23 -6.90 6.49
N VAL A 98 -0.42 -8.20 6.66
CA VAL A 98 -0.81 -8.85 7.93
C VAL A 98 0.34 -8.83 8.95
N SER A 99 1.34 -7.96 8.78
CA SER A 99 2.65 -8.06 9.43
C SER A 99 2.72 -7.52 10.86
N GLU A 100 1.70 -6.81 11.36
CA GLU A 100 1.65 -6.44 12.78
C GLU A 100 0.70 -7.32 13.60
N ALA A 101 -0.44 -7.74 13.05
CA ALA A 101 -1.40 -8.59 13.76
C ALA A 101 -0.82 -9.99 14.03
N ILE A 102 -0.04 -10.54 13.09
CA ILE A 102 0.68 -11.81 13.31
C ILE A 102 1.83 -11.59 14.30
N ALA A 103 2.62 -10.53 14.17
CA ALA A 103 3.73 -10.26 15.09
C ALA A 103 3.25 -10.05 16.53
N ALA A 104 2.17 -9.32 16.74
CA ALA A 104 1.56 -9.11 18.05
C ALA A 104 0.96 -10.42 18.62
N SER A 105 0.30 -11.22 17.77
CA SER A 105 -0.28 -12.50 18.18
C SER A 105 0.80 -13.53 18.53
N VAL A 106 1.88 -13.60 17.74
CA VAL A 106 3.04 -14.47 17.99
C VAL A 106 3.80 -14.01 19.24
N SER A 107 4.01 -12.70 19.43
CA SER A 107 4.66 -12.15 20.63
C SER A 107 3.84 -12.44 21.90
N THR A 108 2.51 -12.27 21.83
CA THR A 108 1.60 -12.58 22.95
C THR A 108 1.61 -14.08 23.27
N ALA A 109 1.59 -14.95 22.24
CA ALA A 109 1.67 -16.39 22.43
C ALA A 109 3.03 -16.85 22.98
N LEU A 110 4.13 -16.24 22.53
CA LEU A 110 5.49 -16.57 23.00
C LEU A 110 5.68 -16.16 24.47
N ASN A 111 5.17 -14.99 24.87
CA ASN A 111 5.20 -14.53 26.26
C ASN A 111 4.33 -15.39 27.20
N ALA A 112 3.25 -15.98 26.69
CA ALA A 112 2.44 -16.93 27.45
C ALA A 112 3.13 -18.31 27.61
N LEU A 113 4.04 -18.67 26.70
CA LEU A 113 4.74 -19.97 26.70
C LEU A 113 6.08 -19.93 27.44
N LEU A 114 6.72 -18.76 27.57
CA LEU A 114 7.99 -18.55 28.26
C LEU A 114 7.93 -17.34 29.21
N PRO A 115 7.17 -17.41 30.31
CA PRO A 115 7.19 -16.36 31.32
C PRO A 115 8.55 -16.38 32.05
N ASN A 116 9.26 -15.25 32.02
CA ASN A 116 10.29 -14.95 33.02
C ASN A 116 9.62 -14.37 34.27
#